data_AF-A0A838JA30-F1
#
_entry.id   AF-A0A838JA30-F1
#
_cell.length_a   1.000
_cell.length_b   1.000
_cell.length_c   1.000
_cell.angle_alpha   90.00
_cell.angle_beta   90.00
_cell.angle_gamma   90.00
#
_symmetry.space_group_name_H-M   'P 1'
#
loop_
_entity.id
_entity.type
_entity.pdbx_description
1 polymer ?
#
loop_
_entity_poly.entity_id
_entity_poly.type
_entity_poly.pdbx_seq_one_letter_code
_entity_poly.pdbx_strand_id
1 'polypeptide(L)' 'MFGKKVKANMGQYVKAKTKSGEVDGVLVPFRGKKMVETSDGIQDIQEVTAVTPTQNLGDDTKHFVKAVRRRHEI' A
#
# COMPACT_ATOMS: atom_id res chain seq x y z
N MET A 1 -19.88 -17.20 -0.32
CA MET A 1 -18.99 -16.59 -1.33
C MET A 1 -17.73 -16.11 -0.62
N PHE A 2 -16.64 -16.86 -0.74
CA PHE A 2 -15.37 -16.54 -0.06
C PHE A 2 -14.73 -15.32 -0.72
N GLY A 3 -14.67 -14.22 0.04
CA GLY A 3 -14.09 -12.95 -0.38
C GLY A 3 -12.72 -13.16 -1.02
N LYS A 4 -12.61 -12.70 -2.26
CA LYS A 4 -11.41 -12.64 -3.10
C LYS A 4 -10.19 -12.36 -2.21
N LYS A 5 -9.33 -13.37 -2.01
CA LYS A 5 -8.09 -13.25 -1.24
C LYS A 5 -7.28 -12.10 -1.83
N VAL A 6 -7.16 -11.01 -1.07
CA VAL A 6 -6.46 -9.77 -1.43
C VAL A 6 -4.96 -10.04 -1.40
N LYS A 7 -4.45 -10.83 -2.34
CA LYS A 7 -3.02 -10.98 -2.61
C LYS A 7 -2.56 -10.09 -3.77
N ALA A 8 -3.49 -9.59 -4.60
CA ALA A 8 -3.16 -9.06 -5.92
C ALA A 8 -2.30 -7.78 -5.91
N ASN A 9 -2.34 -6.96 -4.85
CA ASN A 9 -1.73 -5.62 -4.86
C ASN A 9 -0.81 -5.32 -3.66
N MET A 10 -0.38 -6.35 -2.91
CA MET A 10 0.54 -6.14 -1.78
C MET A 10 1.90 -5.61 -2.27
N GLY A 11 2.47 -4.66 -1.53
CA GLY A 11 3.71 -3.99 -1.90
C GLY A 11 3.60 -3.07 -3.11
N GLN A 12 2.40 -2.82 -3.65
CA GLN A 12 2.20 -1.81 -4.69
C GLN A 12 1.96 -0.45 -4.06
N TYR A 13 2.37 0.60 -4.79
CA TYR A 13 2.02 1.96 -4.43
C TYR A 13 0.56 2.20 -4.83
N VAL A 14 -0.24 2.68 -3.89
CA VAL A 14 -1.69 2.83 -4.03
C VAL A 14 -2.13 4.16 -3.48
N LYS A 15 -3.19 4.70 -4.07
CA LYS A 15 -4.02 5.71 -3.43
C LYS A 15 -5.12 5.01 -2.66
N ALA A 16 -5.31 5.40 -1.41
CA ALA A 16 -6.28 4.78 -0.52
C ALA A 16 -7.04 5.82 0.28
N LYS A 17 -8.26 5.48 0.68
CA LYS A 17 -9.10 6.33 1.52
C LYS A 17 -9.02 5.86 2.96
N THR A 18 -8.59 6.77 3.83
CA THR A 18 -8.63 6.61 5.29
C THR A 18 -9.89 7.26 5.85
N LYS A 19 -10.09 7.17 7.17
CA LYS A 19 -11.14 7.95 7.87
C LYS A 19 -10.92 9.46 7.80
N SER A 20 -9.68 9.89 7.62
CA SER A 20 -9.26 11.29 7.71
C SER A 20 -9.14 11.97 6.35
N GLY A 21 -9.10 11.19 5.26
CA GLY A 21 -8.88 11.68 3.90
C GLY A 21 -8.25 10.64 2.98
N GLU A 22 -7.86 11.06 1.78
CA GLU A 22 -7.09 10.21 0.86
C GLU A 22 -5.60 10.27 1.18
N VAL A 23 -4.92 9.13 1.09
CA VAL A 23 -3.48 8.99 1.31
C VAL A 23 -2.87 8.17 0.19
N ASP A 24 -1.63 8.50 -0.17
CA ASP A 24 -0.83 7.77 -1.14
C ASP A 24 0.30 7.04 -0.41
N GLY A 25 0.49 5.76 -0.68
CA GLY A 25 1.54 4.97 -0.04
C GLY A 25 1.58 3.51 -0.49
N VAL A 26 2.35 2.68 0.21
CA VAL A 26 2.53 1.28 -0.16
C VAL A 26 1.53 0.41 0.59
N LEU A 27 0.74 -0.40 -0.12
CA LEU A 27 -0.18 -1.34 0.51
C LEU A 27 0.60 -2.44 1.23
N VAL A 28 0.44 -2.52 2.55
CA VAL A 28 1.11 -3.51 3.41
C VAL A 28 0.10 -4.35 4.18
N PRO A 29 0.33 -5.67 4.32
CA PRO A 29 -0.46 -6.51 5.21
C PRO A 29 -0.09 -6.24 6.67
N PHE A 30 -1.07 -5.98 7.52
CA PHE A 30 -0.82 -5.95 8.97
C PHE A 30 -1.96 -6.60 9.73
N ARG A 31 -1.67 -7.72 10.41
CA ARG A 31 -2.59 -8.44 11.31
C ARG A 31 -4.01 -8.63 10.74
N GLY A 32 -4.12 -8.96 9.45
CA GLY A 32 -5.39 -9.21 8.77
C GLY A 32 -6.16 -7.96 8.31
N LYS A 33 -5.60 -6.76 8.49
CA LYS A 33 -6.16 -5.49 8.02
C LYS A 33 -5.39 -4.96 6.81
N LYS A 34 -6.07 -4.14 6.00
CA LYS A 34 -5.47 -3.41 4.89
C LYS A 34 -4.89 -2.11 5.44
N MET A 35 -3.58 -1.93 5.32
CA MET A 35 -2.91 -0.72 5.76
C MET A 35 -2.00 -0.20 4.65
N VAL A 36 -1.71 1.09 4.70
CA VAL A 36 -0.82 1.77 3.77
C VAL A 36 0.33 2.39 4.55
N GLU A 37 1.55 2.03 4.16
CA GLU A 37 2.77 2.65 4.70
C GLU A 37 3.09 3.89 3.87
N THR A 38 3.07 5.03 4.56
CA THR A 38 3.41 6.36 4.07
C THR A 38 4.74 6.80 4.68
N SER A 39 5.30 7.91 4.22
CA SER A 39 6.52 8.50 4.79
C SER A 39 6.38 8.79 6.29
N ASP A 40 5.18 9.12 6.74
CA ASP A 40 4.86 9.47 8.13
C ASP A 40 4.50 8.25 9.00
N GLY A 41 4.42 7.06 8.40
CA GLY A 41 4.11 5.81 9.09
C GLY A 41 2.96 5.01 8.47
N ILE A 42 2.47 4.03 9.22
CA ILE A 42 1.46 3.07 8.76
C ILE A 42 0.05 3.56 9.13
N GLN A 43 -0.83 3.64 8.14
CA GLN A 43 -2.21 4.08 8.30
C GLN A 43 -3.21 3.00 7.93
N ASP A 44 -4.29 2.88 8.70
CA ASP A 44 -5.42 2.01 8.40
C ASP A 44 -6.26 2.61 7.27
N ILE A 45 -6.63 1.78 6.28
CA ILE A 45 -7.39 2.22 5.13
C ILE A 45 -8.73 1.48 5.03
N GLN A 46 -9.76 2.19 4.58
CA GLN A 46 -11.07 1.60 4.32
C GLN A 46 -11.07 0.93 2.95
N GLU A 47 -10.54 1.63 1.94
CA GLU A 47 -10.54 1.18 0.56
C GLU A 47 -9.30 1.68 -0.19
N VAL A 48 -8.91 0.90 -1.21
CA VAL A 48 -7.91 1.30 -2.20
C VAL A 48 -8.67 1.89 -3.37
N THR A 49 -8.41 3.15 -3.70
CA THR A 49 -9.10 3.89 -4.77
C THR A 49 -8.34 3.78 -6.10
N ALA A 50 -7.01 3.73 -6.06
CA ALA A 50 -6.18 3.55 -7.25
C ALA A 50 -4.90 2.76 -6.96
N VAL A 51 -4.39 2.07 -7.98
CA VAL A 51 -3.11 1.35 -7.93
C VAL A 51 -2.18 1.97 -8.96
N THR A 52 -1.02 2.43 -8.51
CA THR A 52 0.00 3.00 -9.39
C THR A 52 1.06 1.95 -9.71
N PRO A 53 1.22 1.54 -10.99
CA PRO A 53 2.24 0.58 -11.37
C PRO A 53 3.64 1.10 -11.04
N THR A 54 4.53 0.24 -10.57
CA THR A 54 5.91 0.61 -10.23
C THR A 54 6.68 1.21 -11.40
N GLN A 55 6.31 0.88 -12.65
CA GLN A 55 6.89 1.46 -13.86
C GLN A 55 6.67 2.98 -13.97
N ASN A 56 5.55 3.49 -13.45
CA ASN A 56 5.16 4.90 -13.53
C ASN A 56 5.60 5.73 -12.32
N LEU A 57 6.29 5.11 -11.36
CA LEU A 57 6.77 5.80 -10.15
C LEU A 57 8.11 6.49 -10.40
N GLY A 58 8.32 7.64 -9.77
CA GLY A 58 9.63 8.29 -9.68
C GLY A 58 10.63 7.43 -8.89
N ASP A 59 11.93 7.71 -9.05
CA ASP A 59 12.99 6.89 -8.45
C ASP A 59 12.93 6.90 -6.92
N ASP A 60 12.63 8.02 -6.27
CA ASP A 60 12.50 8.10 -4.82
C ASP A 60 11.38 7.20 -4.30
N THR A 61 10.22 7.23 -4.96
CA THR A 61 9.08 6.37 -4.60
C THR A 61 9.38 4.90 -4.86
N LYS A 62 10.11 4.56 -5.94
CA LYS A 62 10.57 3.19 -6.19
C LYS A 62 11.50 2.69 -5.10
N HIS A 63 12.44 3.53 -4.65
CA HIS A 63 13.34 3.19 -3.54
C HIS A 63 12.56 2.97 -2.25
N PHE A 64 11.59 3.84 -1.95
CA PHE A 64 10.70 3.67 -0.80
C PHE A 64 9.92 2.35 -0.86
N VAL A 65 9.25 2.07 -1.99
CA VAL A 65 8.51 0.81 -2.20
C VAL A 65 9.42 -0.40 -2.02
N LYS A 66 10.64 -0.36 -2.56
CA LYS A 66 11.62 -1.44 -2.44
C LYS A 66 12.08 -1.63 -0.99
N ALA A 67 12.28 -0.55 -0.24
CA ALA A 67 12.64 -0.60 1.18
C ALA A 67 11.51 -1.20 2.03
N VAL A 68 10.27 -0.77 1.80
CA VAL A 68 9.08 -1.29 2.48
C VAL A 68 8.91 -2.78 2.20
N ARG A 69 9.01 -3.21 0.93
CA ARG A 69 8.94 -4.64 0.57
C ARG A 69 10.01 -5.48 1.26
N ARG A 70 11.26 -4.97 1.33
CA ARG A 70 12.34 -5.66 2.05
C ARG A 70 12.07 -5.78 3.55
N ARG A 71 11.51 -4.75 4.17
CA ARG A 71 11.17 -4.73 5.60
C ARG A 71 10.08 -5.75 5.96
N HIS A 72 9.15 -5.98 5.04
CA HIS A 72 7.95 -6.77 5.30
C HIS A 72 7.95 -8.16 4.63
N GLU A 73 9.05 -8.58 4.00
CA GLU A 73 9.19 -9.87 3.28
C GLU A 73 8.02 -10.16 2.32
N ILE A 74 7.54 -9.11 1.61
CA ILE A 74 6.41 -9.18 0.67
C ILE A 74 6.88 -9.52 -0.75
#